data_AF-A0A4Q9LBV0-F1
#
_entry.id   AF-A0A4Q9LBV0-F1
#
_cell.length_a   1.000
_cell.length_b   1.000
_cell.length_c   1.000
_cell.angle_alpha   90.00
_cell.angle_beta   90.00
_cell.angle_gamma   90.00
#
_symmetry.space_group_name_H-M   'P 1'
#
loop_
_entity.id
_entity.type
_entity.pdbx_description
1 polymer ?
#
loop_
_entity_poly.entity_id
_entity_poly.type
_entity_poly.pdbx_seq_one_letter_code
_entity_poly.pdbx_strand_id
1 'polypeptide(L)'
;MEKINDMEFNNDLERENKFKEIVSKHIKTLNLEKPNYENKEMFYTKEEMDRFNNIVLKTNEEKKQKEIARNDKNYKKNKENKSKKNKKYVQ
;
A
#
# COMPACT_ATOMS: atom_id res chain seq x y z
N MET A 1 15.69 12.23 -25.72
CA MET A 1 15.23 11.57 -24.48
C MET A 1 16.42 10.82 -23.90
N GLU A 2 16.67 10.95 -22.59
CA GLU A 2 17.59 10.02 -21.91
C GLU A 2 17.03 8.60 -22.01
N LYS A 3 17.86 7.62 -22.41
CA LYS A 3 17.44 6.22 -22.40
C LYS A 3 17.62 5.68 -20.98
N ILE A 4 16.60 5.04 -20.45
CA ILE A 4 16.63 4.42 -19.10
C ILE A 4 17.77 3.41 -18.96
N ASN A 5 18.16 2.74 -20.06
CA ASN A 5 19.25 1.78 -20.07
C ASN A 5 20.63 2.42 -19.89
N ASP A 6 20.75 3.73 -20.07
CA ASP A 6 22.00 4.48 -19.90
C ASP A 6 22.13 5.06 -18.47
N MET A 7 21.14 4.80 -17.59
CA MET A 7 21.13 5.26 -16.20
C MET A 7 21.65 4.18 -15.25
N GLU A 8 22.54 4.57 -14.34
CA GLU A 8 22.96 3.73 -13.23
C GLU A 8 21.92 3.77 -12.12
N PHE A 9 21.51 2.61 -11.63
CA PHE A 9 20.55 2.47 -10.54
C PHE A 9 21.16 1.63 -9.43
N ASN A 10 20.96 2.05 -8.18
CA ASN A 10 21.47 1.32 -7.03
C ASN A 10 20.59 0.12 -6.66
N ASN A 11 19.31 0.16 -7.03
CA ASN A 11 18.36 -0.92 -6.80
C ASN A 11 17.16 -0.86 -7.76
N ASP A 12 16.37 -1.94 -7.78
CA ASP A 12 15.18 -2.07 -8.63
C ASP A 12 14.09 -1.05 -8.31
N LEU A 13 13.98 -0.61 -7.06
CA LEU A 13 12.98 0.40 -6.65
C LEU A 13 13.31 1.78 -7.23
N GLU A 14 14.59 2.16 -7.25
CA GLU A 14 15.07 3.39 -7.86
C GLU A 14 14.83 3.37 -9.37
N ARG A 15 15.13 2.23 -10.02
CA ARG A 15 14.83 2.01 -11.44
C ARG A 15 13.33 2.12 -11.73
N GLU A 16 12.49 1.48 -10.93
CA GLU A 16 11.03 1.50 -11.10
C GLU A 16 10.47 2.92 -10.92
N ASN A 17 10.93 3.65 -9.90
CA ASN A 17 10.51 5.03 -9.67
C ASN A 17 10.91 5.96 -10.81
N LYS A 18 12.15 5.82 -11.32
CA LYS A 18 12.62 6.62 -12.45
C LYS A 18 11.87 6.30 -13.73
N PHE A 19 11.59 5.02 -13.98
CA PHE A 19 10.76 4.58 -15.09
C PHE A 19 9.35 5.21 -15.03
N LYS A 20 8.69 5.16 -13.88
CA LYS A 20 7.37 5.79 -13.67
C LYS A 20 7.40 7.30 -13.92
N GLU A 21 8.44 7.98 -13.44
CA GLU A 21 8.63 9.43 -13.65
C GLU A 21 8.73 9.76 -15.15
N ILE A 22 9.60 9.05 -15.88
CA ILE A 22 9.82 9.25 -17.30
C ILE A 22 8.53 8.99 -18.08
N VAL A 23 7.84 7.87 -17.84
CA VAL A 23 6.58 7.54 -18.53
C VAL A 23 5.50 8.59 -18.25
N SER A 24 5.34 9.01 -16.98
CA SER A 24 4.36 10.03 -16.59
C SER A 24 4.64 11.38 -17.27
N LYS A 25 5.92 11.80 -17.33
CA LYS A 25 6.32 13.03 -18.04
C LYS A 25 5.98 12.93 -19.53
N HIS A 26 6.24 11.78 -20.15
CA HIS A 26 5.96 11.55 -21.57
C HIS A 26 4.46 11.61 -21.90
N ILE A 27 3.63 10.94 -21.10
CA ILE A 27 2.15 10.99 -21.23
C ILE A 27 1.66 12.44 -21.16
N LYS A 28 2.17 13.22 -20.21
CA LYS A 28 1.82 14.64 -20.05
C LYS A 28 2.27 15.50 -21.23
N THR A 29 3.53 15.36 -21.69
CA THR A 29 4.02 16.12 -22.85
C THR A 29 3.26 15.82 -24.13
N LEU A 30 2.75 14.59 -24.28
CA LEU A 30 1.95 14.19 -25.43
C LEU A 30 0.46 14.53 -25.28
N ASN A 31 0.04 15.11 -24.14
CA ASN A 31 -1.38 15.37 -23.81
C ASN A 31 -2.28 14.14 -24.06
N LEU A 32 -1.76 12.94 -23.77
CA LEU A 32 -2.55 11.73 -23.91
C LEU A 32 -3.58 11.68 -22.77
N GLU A 33 -4.85 11.80 -23.14
CA GLU A 33 -5.95 11.61 -22.20
C GLU A 33 -6.01 10.15 -21.75
N LYS A 34 -6.60 9.91 -20.57
CA LYS A 34 -6.89 8.55 -20.13
C LYS A 34 -7.96 7.97 -21.06
N PRO A 35 -7.65 6.97 -21.88
CA PRO A 35 -8.65 6.38 -22.77
C PRO A 35 -9.81 5.75 -21.97
N ASN A 36 -11.03 5.93 -22.45
CA ASN A 36 -12.20 5.20 -21.94
C ASN A 36 -12.13 3.75 -22.42
N TYR A 37 -12.11 2.81 -21.47
CA TYR A 37 -12.04 1.37 -21.70
C TYR A 37 -13.34 0.64 -21.36
N GLU A 38 -14.44 1.34 -21.04
CA GLU A 38 -15.69 0.74 -20.55
C GLU A 38 -16.22 -0.42 -21.39
N ASN A 39 -15.88 -0.49 -22.69
CA ASN A 39 -16.32 -1.55 -23.60
C ASN A 39 -15.20 -2.13 -24.48
N LYS A 40 -13.93 -2.04 -24.04
CA LYS A 40 -12.79 -2.61 -24.78
C LYS A 40 -12.34 -3.92 -24.15
N GLU A 41 -11.91 -4.85 -24.99
CA GLU A 41 -11.28 -6.08 -24.52
C GLU A 41 -10.01 -5.71 -23.74
N MET A 42 -9.97 -6.14 -22.49
CA MET A 42 -8.87 -5.88 -21.57
C MET A 42 -7.93 -7.08 -21.59
N PHE A 43 -6.63 -6.83 -21.39
CA PHE A 43 -5.63 -7.90 -21.27
C PHE A 43 -5.92 -8.88 -20.12
N TYR A 44 -6.53 -8.39 -19.05
CA TYR A 44 -6.98 -9.21 -17.93
C TYR A 44 -8.47 -9.43 -18.01
N THR A 45 -8.87 -10.66 -17.76
CA THR A 45 -10.28 -11.02 -17.61
C THR A 45 -10.88 -10.35 -16.38
N LYS A 46 -12.21 -10.18 -16.38
CA LYS A 46 -12.94 -9.66 -15.23
C LYS A 46 -12.67 -10.49 -13.97
N GLU A 47 -12.60 -11.81 -14.11
CA GLU A 47 -12.29 -12.73 -13.00
C GLU A 47 -10.90 -12.50 -12.41
N GLU A 48 -9.88 -12.29 -13.24
CA GLU A 48 -8.52 -11.99 -12.78
C GLU A 48 -8.46 -10.67 -12.03
N MET A 49 -9.13 -9.63 -12.54
CA MET A 49 -9.24 -8.33 -11.88
C MET A 49 -9.98 -8.45 -10.54
N ASP A 50 -11.08 -9.21 -10.48
CA ASP A 50 -11.83 -9.46 -9.26
C ASP A 50 -10.99 -10.24 -8.23
N ARG A 51 -10.21 -11.24 -8.66
CA ARG A 51 -9.26 -11.94 -7.78
C ARG A 51 -8.21 -10.99 -7.21
N PHE A 52 -7.62 -10.14 -8.05
CA PHE A 52 -6.63 -9.16 -7.62
C PHE A 52 -7.24 -8.17 -6.60
N ASN A 53 -8.42 -7.62 -6.89
CA ASN A 53 -9.14 -6.73 -5.99
C ASN A 53 -9.42 -7.38 -4.64
N ASN A 54 -9.85 -8.65 -4.64
CA ASN A 54 -10.07 -9.41 -3.42
C ASN A 54 -8.79 -9.62 -2.61
N ILE A 55 -7.64 -9.87 -3.25
CA ILE A 55 -6.34 -9.98 -2.56
C ILE A 55 -5.97 -8.65 -1.91
N VAL A 56 -6.12 -7.54 -2.63
CA VAL A 56 -5.84 -6.19 -2.11
C VAL A 56 -6.73 -5.87 -0.89
N LEU A 57 -8.03 -6.15 -0.99
CA LEU A 57 -8.98 -5.93 0.10
C LEU A 57 -8.61 -6.76 1.35
N LYS A 58 -8.38 -8.07 1.19
CA LYS A 58 -7.97 -8.95 2.30
C LYS A 58 -6.67 -8.48 2.96
N THR A 59 -5.67 -8.12 2.16
CA THR A 59 -4.39 -7.64 2.68
C THR A 59 -4.55 -6.37 3.52
N ASN A 60 -5.43 -5.46 3.10
CA ASN A 60 -5.72 -4.24 3.84
C ASN A 60 -6.49 -4.51 5.14
N GLU A 61 -7.46 -5.42 5.11
CA GLU A 61 -8.18 -5.86 6.31
C GLU A 61 -7.24 -6.49 7.34
N GLU A 62 -6.33 -7.38 6.91
CA GLU A 62 -5.34 -7.98 7.80
C GLU A 62 -4.44 -6.95 8.47
N LYS A 63 -4.01 -5.91 7.74
CA LYS A 63 -3.22 -4.82 8.31
C LYS A 63 -3.99 -4.08 9.40
N LYS A 64 -5.28 -3.77 9.16
CA LYS A 64 -6.16 -3.14 10.15
C LYS A 64 -6.34 -4.01 11.39
N GLN A 65 -6.57 -5.32 11.22
CA GLN A 65 -6.73 -6.24 12.35
C GLN A 65 -5.45 -6.34 13.20
N LYS A 66 -4.28 -6.37 12.57
CA LYS A 66 -2.99 -6.35 13.28
C LYS A 66 -2.78 -5.05 14.06
N GLU A 67 -3.23 -3.92 13.52
CA GLU A 67 -3.18 -2.63 14.21
C GLU A 67 -4.11 -2.58 15.42
N ILE A 68 -5.37 -3.02 15.26
CA ILE A 68 -6.34 -3.12 16.37
C ILE A 68 -5.79 -4.01 17.48
N ALA A 69 -5.28 -5.20 17.13
CA ALA A 69 -4.73 -6.14 18.10
C ALA A 69 -3.51 -5.57 18.85
N ARG A 70 -2.67 -4.74 18.20
CA ARG A 70 -1.57 -4.03 18.87
C ARG A 70 -2.10 -3.00 19.87
N ASN A 71 -3.11 -2.23 19.49
CA ASN A 71 -3.72 -1.21 20.34
C ASN A 71 -4.43 -1.81 21.55
N ASP A 72 -5.16 -2.92 21.37
CA ASP A 72 -5.82 -3.65 22.44
C ASP A 72 -4.82 -4.24 23.46
N LYS A 73 -3.69 -4.78 22.99
CA LYS A 73 -2.61 -5.26 23.87
C LYS A 73 -2.05 -4.13 24.73
N ASN A 74 -1.85 -2.95 24.15
CA ASN A 74 -1.34 -1.78 24.88
C ASN A 74 -2.36 -1.25 25.90
N TYR A 75 -3.65 -1.21 25.55
CA TYR A 75 -4.70 -0.81 26.48
C TYR A 75 -4.80 -1.76 27.68
N LYS A 76 -4.81 -3.08 27.46
CA LYS A 76 -4.84 -4.08 28.54
C LYS A 76 -3.64 -3.97 29.48
N LYS A 77 -2.42 -3.83 28.93
CA LYS A 77 -1.18 -3.64 29.70
C LYS A 77 -1.25 -2.39 30.60
N ASN A 78 -1.85 -1.31 30.11
CA ASN A 78 -1.99 -0.06 30.88
C ASN A 78 -3.06 -0.16 31.99
N LYS A 79 -4.16 -0.89 31.75
CA LYS A 79 -5.23 -1.08 32.75
C LYS A 79 -4.74 -1.92 33.94
N GLU A 80 -3.98 -2.98 33.70
CA GLU A 80 -3.39 -3.81 34.76
C GLU A 80 -2.38 -3.03 35.62
N ASN A 81 -1.56 -2.18 35.00
CA ASN A 81 -0.58 -1.37 35.74
C ASN A 81 -1.24 -0.34 36.67
N LYS A 82 -2.39 0.23 36.29
CA LYS A 82 -3.16 1.13 37.18
C LYS A 82 -3.78 0.37 38.37
N SER A 83 -4.32 -0.82 38.13
CA SER A 83 -4.87 -1.67 39.19
C SER A 83 -3.81 -2.08 40.23
N LYS A 84 -2.59 -2.40 39.78
CA LYS A 84 -1.47 -2.76 40.68
C LYS A 84 -0.94 -1.57 41.49
N LYS A 85 -0.92 -0.35 40.92
CA LYS A 85 -0.52 0.87 41.66
C LYS A 85 -1.50 1.21 42.78
N ASN A 86 -2.80 1.04 42.58
CA ASN A 86 -3.80 1.32 43.62
C ASN A 86 -3.75 0.35 44.81
N LYS A 87 -3.35 -0.91 44.61
CA LYS A 87 -3.24 -1.88 45.72
C LYS A 87 -2.09 -1.60 46.68
N LYS A 88 -1.07 -0.83 46.26
CA LYS A 88 0.11 -0.52 47.08
C LYS A 88 -0.13 0.59 48.12
N TYR A 89 -1.21 1.37 47.98
CA TYR A 89 -1.56 2.48 48.88
C TYR A 89 -2.63 2.13 49.92
N VAL A 90 -3.05 0.86 50.00
CA VAL A 90 -4.09 0.38 50.93
C VAL A 90 -3.49 -0.47 52.06
N GLN A 91 -2.16 -0.49 52.20
CA GLN A 91 -1.47 -1.02 53.40
C GLN A 91 -1.10 0.12 54.34
#